data_AF-A0A3F2V780-F1
#
_entry.id   AF-A0A3F2V780-F1
#
_cell.length_a   1.000
_cell.length_b   1.000
_cell.length_c   1.000
_cell.angle_alpha   90.00
_cell.angle_beta   90.00
_cell.angle_gamma   90.00
#
_symmetry.space_group_name_H-M   'P 1'
#
loop_
_entity.id
_entity.type
_entity.pdbx_description
1 polymer ?
#
loop_
_entity_poly.entity_id
_entity_poly.type
_entity_poly.pdbx_seq_one_letter_code
_entity_poly.pdbx_strand_id
1 'polypeptide(L)'
;MITAEADTSMNWLHHRMPVMLTPETLPEWLDLSTPETRLQGILASGLPMDLEAVPLQQRVNSGREKALSVLSPAGDSVTINRR
;
A
#
# COMPACT_ATOMS: atom_id res chain seq x y z
N MET A 1 0.67 -5.87 10.29
CA MET A 1 0.71 -4.77 9.31
C MET A 1 -0.28 -3.70 9.76
N ILE A 2 0.10 -2.43 9.74
CA ILE A 2 -0.79 -1.30 10.09
C ILE A 2 -1.48 -0.81 8.81
N THR A 3 -2.75 -0.43 8.93
CA THR A 3 -3.56 0.09 7.82
C THR A 3 -4.14 1.45 8.18
N ALA A 4 -4.39 2.25 7.15
CA ALA A 4 -5.11 3.53 7.22
C ALA A 4 -6.35 3.47 6.32
N GLU A 5 -7.17 4.52 6.39
CA GLU A 5 -8.19 4.77 5.36
C GLU A 5 -7.52 4.85 3.98
N ALA A 6 -8.16 4.33 2.94
CA ALA A 6 -7.62 4.45 1.60
C ALA A 6 -7.59 5.90 1.13
N ASP A 7 -6.52 6.28 0.43
CA ASP A 7 -6.53 7.52 -0.33
C ASP A 7 -7.74 7.51 -1.29
N THR A 8 -8.36 8.67 -1.48
CA THR A 8 -9.53 8.80 -2.38
C THR A 8 -9.28 8.24 -3.80
N SER A 9 -8.04 8.28 -4.29
CA SER A 9 -7.63 7.69 -5.57
C SER A 9 -7.63 6.15 -5.58
N MET A 10 -7.56 5.50 -4.41
CA MET A 10 -7.51 4.04 -4.23
C MET A 10 -8.84 3.45 -3.75
N ASN A 11 -9.80 4.28 -3.32
CA ASN A 11 -11.05 3.83 -2.68
C ASN A 11 -11.91 2.90 -3.58
N TRP A 12 -11.78 2.99 -4.90
CA TRP A 12 -12.44 2.08 -5.85
C TRP A 12 -11.89 0.64 -5.79
N LEU A 13 -10.64 0.47 -5.36
CA LEU A 13 -9.98 -0.83 -5.22
C LEU A 13 -10.27 -1.45 -3.84
N HIS A 14 -10.13 -0.65 -2.79
CA HIS A 14 -10.45 -1.05 -1.41
C HIS A 14 -10.56 0.17 -0.48
N HIS A 15 -11.38 0.08 0.57
CA HIS A 15 -11.61 1.18 1.54
C HIS A 15 -10.48 1.37 2.57
N ARG A 16 -9.50 0.46 2.60
CA ARG A 16 -8.31 0.50 3.47
C ARG A 16 -7.08 0.28 2.62
N MET A 17 -5.99 0.92 3.01
CA MET A 17 -4.67 0.72 2.43
C MET A 17 -3.62 0.44 3.53
N PRO A 18 -2.51 -0.23 3.21
CA PRO A 18 -1.37 -0.25 4.13
C PRO A 18 -0.83 1.17 4.32
N VAL A 19 -0.33 1.47 5.52
CA VAL A 19 0.50 2.67 5.69
C VAL A 19 1.78 2.47 4.89
N MET A 20 2.08 3.40 3.99
CA MET A 20 3.26 3.36 3.14
C MET A 20 4.30 4.34 3.68
N LEU A 21 5.37 3.80 4.27
CA LEU A 21 6.48 4.60 4.77
C LEU A 21 7.35 5.08 3.61
N THR A 22 7.86 6.31 3.73
CA THR A 22 8.96 6.79 2.90
C THR A 22 10.30 6.41 3.54
N PRO A 23 11.40 6.28 2.76
CA PRO A 23 12.73 6.08 3.30
C PRO A 23 13.12 7.11 4.37
N GLU A 24 12.67 8.36 4.20
CA GLU A 24 12.97 9.48 5.10
C GLU A 24 12.27 9.32 6.47
N THR A 25 11.05 8.78 6.49
CA THR A 25 10.27 8.56 7.72
C THR A 25 10.61 7.26 8.45
N LEU A 26 11.35 6.33 7.81
CA LEU A 26 11.65 5.03 8.38
C LEU A 26 12.45 5.08 9.69
N PRO A 27 13.49 5.93 9.85
CA PRO A 27 14.22 6.03 11.11
C PRO A 27 13.31 6.48 12.26
N GLU A 28 12.46 7.47 12.03
CA GLU A 28 11.50 7.97 13.03
C GLU A 28 10.44 6.92 13.38
N TRP A 29 10.00 6.12 12.41
CA TRP A 29 9.08 5.00 12.66
C TRP A 29 9.68 3.92 13.58
N LEU A 30 10.99 3.68 13.47
CA LEU A 30 11.70 2.66 14.25
C LEU A 30 12.19 3.18 15.61
N ASP A 31 12.27 4.51 15.79
CA ASP A 31 12.72 5.13 17.03
C ASP A 31 11.59 5.20 18.07
N LEU A 32 11.79 4.51 19.19
CA LEU A 32 10.85 4.45 20.31
C LEU A 32 10.70 5.79 21.05
N SER A 33 11.62 6.74 20.82
CA SER A 33 11.55 8.09 21.38
C SER A 33 10.78 9.08 20.49
N THR A 34 10.36 8.68 19.29
CA THR A 34 9.57 9.53 18.40
C THR A 34 8.25 9.92 19.06
N PRO A 35 7.93 11.23 19.16
CA PRO A 35 6.68 11.68 19.76
C PRO A 35 5.46 11.11 19.04
N GLU A 36 4.42 10.78 19.82
CA GLU A 36 3.16 10.23 19.28
C GLU A 36 2.56 11.11 18.17
N THR A 37 2.59 12.44 18.34
CA THR A 37 2.10 13.39 17.34
C THR A 37 2.85 13.29 16.01
N ARG A 38 4.15 12.98 16.05
CA ARG A 38 4.95 12.74 14.85
C ARG A 38 4.59 11.39 14.22
N LEU A 39 4.45 10.34 15.03
CA LEU A 39 4.00 9.02 14.55
C LEU A 39 2.63 9.06 13.90
N GLN A 40 1.68 9.82 14.44
CA GLN A 40 0.35 10.02 13.84
C GLN A 40 0.47 10.62 12.43
N GLY A 41 1.40 11.55 12.21
CA GLY A 41 1.69 12.10 10.88
C GLY A 41 2.32 11.09 9.91
N ILE A 42 3.22 10.23 10.40
CA ILE A 42 3.84 9.15 9.61
C ILE A 42 2.80 8.08 9.23
N LEU A 43 1.84 7.80 10.11
CA LEU A 43 0.78 6.81 9.93
C LEU A 43 -0.45 7.34 9.20
N ALA A 44 -0.47 8.61 8.81
CA ALA A 44 -1.60 9.22 8.12
C ALA A 44 -1.86 8.56 6.75
N SER A 45 -3.11 8.61 6.29
CA SER A 45 -3.47 8.15 4.96
C SER A 45 -2.79 9.02 3.89
N GLY A 46 -2.30 8.38 2.82
CA GLY A 46 -1.72 9.06 1.68
C GLY A 46 -0.83 8.13 0.85
N LEU A 47 -0.67 8.50 -0.42
CA LEU A 47 0.25 7.83 -1.34
C LEU A 47 1.58 8.58 -1.40
N PRO A 48 2.71 7.94 -1.05
CA PRO A 48 4.02 8.61 -1.16
C PRO A 48 4.48 8.78 -2.62
N MET A 49 3.86 8.05 -3.56
CA MET A 49 4.16 8.06 -4.99
C MET A 49 2.94 7.58 -5.78
N ASP A 50 2.95 7.81 -7.10
CA ASP A 50 1.97 7.18 -7.98
C ASP A 50 2.15 5.66 -7.97
N LEU A 51 1.05 4.93 -8.03
CA LEU A 51 1.06 3.46 -8.06
C LEU A 51 0.47 2.94 -9.37
N GLU A 52 0.84 1.71 -9.70
CA GLU A 52 0.23 0.94 -10.77
C GLU A 52 -0.50 -0.27 -10.18
N ALA A 53 -1.80 -0.38 -10.46
CA ALA A 53 -2.60 -1.53 -10.09
C ALA A 53 -2.77 -2.44 -11.31
N VAL A 54 -2.23 -3.66 -11.22
CA VAL A 54 -2.33 -4.68 -12.29
C VAL A 54 -3.29 -5.78 -11.84
N PRO A 55 -4.40 -6.04 -12.55
CA PRO A 55 -5.28 -7.15 -12.23
C PRO A 55 -4.57 -8.49 -12.47
N LEU A 56 -4.67 -9.41 -11.52
CA LEU A 56 -4.04 -10.73 -11.57
C LEU A 56 -5.06 -11.86 -11.75
N GLN A 57 -4.58 -13.04 -12.15
CA GLN A 57 -5.40 -14.25 -12.18
C GLN A 57 -5.80 -14.72 -10.77
N GLN A 58 -7.00 -15.30 -10.64
CA GLN A 58 -7.56 -15.75 -9.35
C GLN A 58 -6.72 -16.82 -8.63
N ARG A 59 -5.76 -17.48 -9.31
CA ARG A 59 -4.83 -18.43 -8.68
C ARG A 59 -4.06 -17.81 -7.51
N VAL A 60 -3.82 -16.50 -7.53
CA VAL A 60 -3.18 -15.74 -6.44
C VAL A 60 -3.94 -15.85 -5.10
N ASN A 61 -5.24 -16.16 -5.15
CA ASN A 61 -6.06 -16.31 -3.94
C ASN A 61 -5.71 -17.58 -3.14
N SER A 62 -5.06 -18.57 -3.76
CA SER A 62 -4.63 -19.79 -3.08
C SER A 62 -3.31 -19.57 -2.35
N GLY A 63 -3.34 -19.55 -1.02
CA GLY A 63 -2.13 -19.45 -0.19
C GLY A 63 -1.11 -20.59 -0.38
N ARG A 64 -1.46 -21.67 -1.10
CA ARG A 64 -0.57 -22.78 -1.45
C ARG A 64 0.26 -22.54 -2.71
N GLU A 65 -0.24 -21.71 -3.61
CA GLU A 65 0.41 -21.40 -4.89
C GLU A 65 1.48 -20.32 -4.66
N LYS A 66 2.76 -20.70 -4.82
CA LYS A 66 3.93 -19.82 -4.56
C LYS A 66 4.82 -19.61 -5.77
N ALA A 67 4.47 -20.19 -6.92
CA ALA A 67 5.20 -20.00 -8.16
C ALA A 67 5.00 -18.57 -8.68
N LEU A 68 6.01 -17.99 -9.32
CA LEU A 68 5.93 -16.63 -9.89
C LEU A 68 4.79 -16.46 -10.91
N SER A 69 4.35 -17.55 -11.55
CA SER A 69 3.23 -17.54 -12.49
C SER A 69 1.89 -17.11 -11.87
N VAL A 70 1.75 -17.08 -10.54
CA VAL A 70 0.55 -16.52 -9.89
C VAL A 70 0.44 -15.00 -10.05
N LEU A 71 1.55 -14.33 -10.41
CA LEU A 71 1.60 -12.89 -10.65
C LEU A 71 1.34 -12.54 -12.13
N SER A 72 0.86 -13.48 -12.94
CA SER A 72 0.52 -13.22 -14.33
C SER A 72 -0.67 -12.24 -14.44
N PRO A 73 -0.55 -11.16 -15.25
CA PRO A 73 -1.65 -10.23 -15.48
C PRO A 73 -2.88 -10.90 -16.09
N ALA A 74 -4.06 -10.38 -15.76
CA ALA A 74 -5.35 -10.80 -16.29
C ALA A 74 -6.07 -9.68 -17.06
N GLY A 75 -5.46 -8.49 -17.17
CA GLY A 75 -6.02 -7.32 -17.85
C GLY A 75 -5.07 -6.13 -17.80
N ASP A 76 -5.56 -4.98 -18.28
CA ASP A 76 -4.80 -3.75 -18.35
C ASP A 76 -4.57 -3.13 -16.96
N SER A 77 -3.42 -2.44 -16.82
CA SER A 77 -3.08 -1.75 -15.59
C SER A 77 -3.79 -0.39 -15.47
N VAL A 78 -3.97 0.05 -14.23
CA VAL A 78 -4.56 1.35 -13.89
C VAL A 78 -3.57 2.14 -13.04
N THR A 79 -3.26 3.37 -13.45
CA THR A 79 -2.48 4.29 -12.63
C THR A 79 -3.33 4.90 -11.53
N ILE A 80 -2.83 4.84 -10.30
CA ILE A 80 -3.38 5.50 -9.12
C ILE A 80 -2.47 6.67 -8.80
N ASN A 81 -2.89 7.88 -9.17
CA ASN A 81 -2.10 9.08 -8.94
C ASN A 81 -2.17 9.53 -7.49
N ARG A 82 -1.02 9.90 -6.91
CA ARG A 82 -0.97 10.59 -5.63
C ARG A 82 -1.67 11.95 -5.78
N ARG A 83 -2.50 12.32 -4.81
CA ARG A 83 -3.20 13.61 -4.78
C ARG A 83 -2.44 14.65 -3.97
#